data_AF-A0A1F7BS34-F1
#
_entry.id   AF-A0A1F7BS34-F1
#
_cell.length_a   1.000
_cell.length_b   1.000
_cell.length_c   1.000
_cell.angle_alpha   90.00
_cell.angle_beta   90.00
_cell.angle_gamma   90.00
#
_symmetry.space_group_name_H-M   'P 1'
#
loop_
_entity.id
_entity.type
_entity.pdbx_description
1 polymer ?
#
loop_
_entity_poly.entity_id
_entity_poly.type
_entity_poly.pdbx_seq_one_letter_code
_entity_poly.pdbx_strand_id
1 'polypeptide(L)'
;MESKILLPARKKLKELLRKFDGFKFIFLDNWRGYRFVYDVSDFSSLYKLLRSEKTGIFNAGLVLATPEDQKLFGPDKFLNCKSFSSYQSCFVNFLIRRCRTKKQLIEELLLLKQVRLMYCRNGSRKKLELDFKTGIIKEFIRRSGTDKKKIIQKIVSSHPDLFYV
;
A
#
# COMPACT_ATOMS: atom_id res chain seq x y z
N MET A 1 -2.65 3.70 12.84
CA MET A 1 -3.56 2.60 12.46
C MET A 1 -4.18 2.04 13.71
N GLU A 2 -5.51 1.95 13.70
CA GLU A 2 -6.31 1.67 14.89
C GLU A 2 -6.18 0.19 15.32
N SER A 3 -6.16 -0.06 16.63
CA SER A 3 -6.04 -1.41 17.21
C SER A 3 -7.14 -2.36 16.72
N LYS A 4 -8.36 -1.84 16.53
CA LYS A 4 -9.53 -2.56 15.98
C LYS A 4 -9.32 -3.10 14.57
N ILE A 5 -8.33 -2.61 13.82
CA ILE A 5 -7.96 -3.13 12.49
C ILE A 5 -6.79 -4.09 12.58
N LEU A 6 -5.76 -3.74 13.37
CA LEU A 6 -4.52 -4.51 13.45
C LEU A 6 -4.73 -5.93 13.98
N LEU A 7 -5.59 -6.10 14.99
CA LEU A 7 -5.87 -7.40 15.58
C LEU A 7 -6.57 -8.35 14.60
N PRO A 8 -7.70 -7.97 13.96
CA PRO A 8 -8.31 -8.78 12.90
C PRO A 8 -7.35 -9.09 11.75
N ALA A 9 -6.59 -8.09 11.29
CA ALA A 9 -5.61 -8.28 10.22
C ALA A 9 -4.56 -9.33 10.61
N ARG A 10 -3.96 -9.26 11.80
CA ARG A 10 -3.00 -10.27 12.26
C ARG A 10 -3.60 -11.66 12.36
N LYS A 11 -4.83 -11.79 12.85
CA LYS A 11 -5.54 -13.08 12.92
C LYS A 11 -5.74 -13.66 11.53
N LYS A 12 -6.22 -12.84 10.59
CA LYS A 12 -6.43 -13.25 9.20
C LYS A 12 -5.13 -13.59 8.49
N LEU A 13 -4.05 -12.82 8.71
CA LEU A 13 -2.73 -13.14 8.16
C LEU A 13 -2.27 -14.53 8.57
N LYS A 14 -2.36 -14.87 9.87
CA LYS A 14 -1.98 -16.20 10.37
C LYS A 14 -2.80 -17.32 9.69
N GLU A 15 -4.08 -17.08 9.47
CA GLU A 15 -4.94 -18.03 8.75
C GLU A 15 -4.49 -18.23 7.30
N LEU A 16 -4.25 -17.12 6.58
CA LEU A 16 -3.84 -17.16 5.17
C LEU A 16 -2.49 -17.84 4.99
N LEU A 17 -1.51 -17.55 5.86
CA LEU A 17 -0.18 -18.17 5.80
C LEU A 17 -0.19 -19.69 6.05
N ARG A 18 -1.25 -20.24 6.67
CA ARG A 18 -1.44 -21.69 6.82
C ARG A 18 -2.04 -22.34 5.58
N LYS A 19 -2.74 -21.57 4.75
CA LYS A 19 -3.49 -22.07 3.59
C LYS A 19 -2.78 -21.79 2.27
N PHE A 20 -1.84 -20.86 2.25
CA PHE A 20 -1.12 -20.44 1.04
C PHE A 20 0.29 -19.96 1.39
N ASP A 21 1.29 -20.57 0.76
CA ASP A 21 2.70 -20.27 0.93
C ASP A 21 3.23 -19.28 -0.12
N GLY A 22 2.48 -19.04 -1.20
CA GLY A 22 2.87 -18.20 -2.34
C GLY A 22 2.95 -16.70 -2.08
N PHE A 23 2.81 -16.23 -0.84
CA PHE A 23 2.99 -14.82 -0.49
C PHE A 23 4.46 -14.39 -0.52
N LYS A 24 4.74 -13.25 -1.18
CA LYS A 24 6.03 -12.55 -1.12
C LYS A 24 5.98 -11.40 -0.12
N PHE A 25 4.97 -10.53 -0.26
CA PHE A 25 4.71 -9.41 0.64
C PHE A 25 3.21 -9.27 0.89
N ILE A 26 2.84 -8.88 2.11
CA ILE A 26 1.47 -8.47 2.44
C ILE A 26 1.53 -7.14 3.17
N PHE A 27 0.97 -6.11 2.56
CA PHE A 27 0.78 -4.81 3.19
C PHE A 27 -0.63 -4.71 3.77
N LEU A 28 -0.78 -3.90 4.81
CA LEU A 28 -2.04 -3.39 5.30
C LEU A 28 -2.06 -1.89 5.04
N ASP A 29 -3.02 -1.43 4.23
CA ASP A 29 -3.25 -0.01 3.94
C ASP A 29 -4.68 0.39 4.30
N ASN A 30 -4.97 1.69 4.21
CA ASN A 30 -6.32 2.23 4.30
C ASN A 30 -6.68 3.13 3.09
N TRP A 31 -6.01 2.94 1.95
CA TRP A 31 -6.07 3.88 0.84
C TRP A 31 -7.43 3.87 0.14
N ARG A 32 -8.10 2.71 0.12
CA ARG A 32 -9.52 2.57 -0.25
C ARG A 32 -10.27 1.77 0.81
N GLY A 33 -10.08 2.14 2.07
CA GLY A 33 -10.51 1.36 3.22
C GLY A 33 -9.46 0.31 3.63
N TYR A 34 -9.61 -0.19 4.85
CA TYR A 34 -8.62 -1.09 5.45
C TYR A 34 -8.59 -2.43 4.71
N ARG A 35 -7.45 -2.76 4.10
CA ARG A 35 -7.31 -3.99 3.31
C ARG A 35 -5.90 -4.54 3.30
N PHE A 36 -5.78 -5.82 2.95
CA PHE A 36 -4.51 -6.38 2.53
C PHE A 36 -4.22 -6.12 1.07
N VAL A 37 -2.96 -5.79 0.77
CA VAL A 37 -2.37 -5.75 -0.58
C VAL A 37 -1.32 -6.85 -0.70
N TYR A 38 -1.49 -7.70 -1.69
CA TYR A 38 -0.78 -8.95 -1.90
C TYR A 38 0.22 -8.83 -3.04
N ASP A 39 1.47 -9.14 -2.75
CA ASP A 39 2.47 -9.54 -3.74
C ASP A 39 2.65 -11.06 -3.63
N VAL A 40 2.38 -11.79 -4.72
CA VAL A 40 2.34 -13.26 -4.74
C VAL A 40 3.12 -13.84 -5.91
N SER A 41 3.56 -15.09 -5.78
CA SER A 41 4.11 -15.87 -6.89
C SER A 41 3.04 -16.60 -7.71
N ASP A 42 1.89 -16.91 -7.11
CA ASP A 42 0.79 -17.63 -7.77
C ASP A 42 -0.55 -16.94 -7.49
N PHE A 43 -1.04 -16.20 -8.47
CA PHE A 43 -2.31 -15.51 -8.37
C PHE A 43 -3.52 -16.46 -8.47
N SER A 44 -3.41 -17.56 -9.21
CA SER A 44 -4.54 -18.48 -9.44
C SER A 44 -4.99 -19.14 -8.14
N SER A 45 -4.03 -19.61 -7.35
CA SER A 45 -4.30 -20.20 -6.04
C SER A 45 -4.79 -19.17 -5.03
N LEU A 46 -4.21 -17.96 -5.03
CA LEU A 46 -4.71 -16.85 -4.21
C LEU A 46 -6.17 -16.52 -4.54
N TYR A 47 -6.52 -16.46 -5.83
CA TYR A 47 -7.88 -16.19 -6.28
C TYR A 47 -8.87 -17.24 -5.77
N LYS A 48 -8.55 -18.53 -5.89
CA LYS A 48 -9.40 -19.60 -5.36
C LYS A 48 -9.60 -19.49 -3.85
N LEU A 49 -8.55 -19.10 -3.12
CA LEU A 49 -8.60 -18.93 -1.67
C LEU A 49 -9.47 -17.74 -1.24
N LEU A 50 -9.41 -16.62 -1.97
CA LEU A 50 -10.00 -15.35 -1.54
C LEU A 50 -11.31 -14.95 -2.24
N ARG A 51 -11.73 -15.65 -3.31
CA ARG A 51 -12.94 -15.29 -4.09
C ARG A 51 -14.24 -15.25 -3.29
N SER A 52 -14.30 -15.97 -2.17
CA SER A 52 -15.47 -16.03 -1.28
C SER A 52 -15.21 -15.39 0.09
N GLU A 53 -14.10 -14.66 0.25
CA GLU A 53 -13.75 -14.00 1.51
C GLU A 53 -14.74 -12.84 1.75
N LYS A 54 -15.35 -12.82 2.94
CA LYS A 54 -16.33 -11.78 3.30
C LYS A 54 -15.64 -10.46 3.59
N THR A 55 -16.25 -9.37 3.13
CA THR A 55 -15.80 -8.01 3.43
C THR A 55 -16.38 -7.53 4.76
N GLY A 56 -15.56 -6.88 5.59
CA GLY A 56 -16.00 -6.22 6.82
C GLY A 56 -15.29 -4.89 7.02
N ILE A 57 -15.10 -4.47 8.28
CA ILE A 57 -14.33 -3.26 8.65
C ILE A 57 -12.87 -3.33 8.14
N PHE A 58 -12.38 -4.54 7.94
CA PHE A 58 -11.12 -4.87 7.27
C PHE A 58 -11.39 -5.90 6.16
N ASN A 59 -10.76 -5.72 5.00
CA ASN A 59 -10.96 -6.56 3.83
C ASN A 59 -9.69 -7.36 3.47
N ALA A 60 -9.77 -8.68 3.61
CA ALA A 60 -8.76 -9.62 3.11
C ALA A 60 -9.18 -10.32 1.81
N GLY A 61 -10.34 -9.98 1.26
CA GLY A 61 -10.77 -10.47 -0.04
C GLY A 61 -10.08 -9.72 -1.17
N LEU A 62 -10.36 -10.18 -2.39
CA LEU A 62 -9.93 -9.48 -3.59
C LEU A 62 -10.83 -8.28 -3.85
N VAL A 63 -10.23 -7.11 -4.07
CA VAL A 63 -10.95 -5.86 -4.31
C VAL A 63 -10.95 -5.58 -5.80
N LEU A 64 -12.11 -5.67 -6.44
CA LEU A 64 -12.27 -5.35 -7.86
C LEU A 64 -11.93 -3.87 -8.12
N ALA A 65 -11.18 -3.62 -9.18
CA ALA A 65 -10.86 -2.28 -9.64
C ALA A 65 -12.01 -1.70 -10.48
N THR A 66 -12.43 -0.48 -10.16
CA THR A 66 -13.28 0.31 -11.06
C THR A 66 -12.45 0.85 -12.24
N PRO A 67 -13.06 1.29 -13.35
CA PRO A 67 -12.34 1.99 -14.42
C PRO A 67 -11.56 3.20 -13.92
N GLU A 68 -12.10 3.93 -12.95
CA GLU A 68 -11.44 5.07 -12.29
C GLU A 68 -10.21 4.62 -11.51
N ASP A 69 -10.29 3.50 -10.80
CA ASP A 69 -9.14 2.96 -10.10
C ASP A 69 -8.08 2.44 -11.08
N GLN A 70 -8.46 1.83 -12.20
CA GLN A 70 -7.49 1.37 -13.19
C GLN A 70 -6.65 2.51 -13.78
N LYS A 71 -7.27 3.69 -13.98
CA LYS A 71 -6.56 4.91 -14.40
C LYS A 71 -5.52 5.40 -13.38
N LEU A 72 -5.69 5.04 -12.10
CA LEU A 72 -4.86 5.50 -10.98
C LEU A 72 -3.80 4.49 -10.57
N PHE A 73 -4.21 3.23 -10.44
CA PHE A 73 -3.45 2.14 -9.84
C PHE A 73 -2.94 1.14 -10.88
N GLY A 74 -3.25 1.33 -12.17
CA GLY A 74 -2.85 0.45 -13.27
C GLY A 74 -3.95 -0.54 -13.68
N PRO A 75 -3.72 -1.30 -14.76
CA PRO A 75 -4.76 -2.06 -15.46
C PRO A 75 -5.25 -3.32 -14.73
N ASP A 76 -4.65 -3.66 -13.59
CA ASP A 76 -4.96 -4.89 -12.87
C ASP A 76 -6.45 -4.96 -12.49
N LYS A 77 -7.05 -6.14 -12.68
CA LYS A 77 -8.45 -6.41 -12.31
C LYS A 77 -8.70 -6.22 -10.81
N PHE A 78 -7.70 -6.51 -9.98
CA PHE A 78 -7.80 -6.43 -8.53
C PHE A 78 -6.82 -5.39 -7.99
N LEU A 79 -7.34 -4.43 -7.21
CA LEU A 79 -6.55 -3.30 -6.68
C LEU A 79 -5.48 -3.72 -5.70
N ASN A 80 -5.72 -4.84 -5.03
CA ASN A 80 -4.90 -5.31 -3.94
C ASN A 80 -4.05 -6.53 -4.33
N CYS A 81 -3.84 -6.78 -5.63
CA CYS A 81 -2.86 -7.74 -6.12
C CYS A 81 -1.82 -7.00 -6.94
N LYS A 82 -0.69 -6.66 -6.30
CA LYS A 82 0.35 -5.82 -6.89
C LYS A 82 1.71 -6.27 -6.40
N SER A 83 2.68 -6.27 -7.31
CA SER A 83 4.08 -6.39 -6.91
C SER A 83 4.47 -5.22 -6.00
N PHE A 84 5.48 -5.42 -5.16
CA PHE A 84 6.04 -4.36 -4.31
C PHE A 84 6.31 -3.06 -5.10
N SER A 85 6.99 -3.17 -6.25
CA SER A 85 7.35 -2.03 -7.09
C SER A 85 6.15 -1.41 -7.81
N SER A 86 5.19 -2.22 -8.28
CA SER A 86 3.96 -1.72 -8.88
C SER A 86 3.12 -0.96 -7.87
N TYR A 87 3.01 -1.48 -6.64
CA TYR A 87 2.27 -0.82 -5.56
C TYR A 87 2.93 0.49 -5.13
N GLN A 88 4.27 0.51 -5.02
CA GLN A 88 5.03 1.73 -4.81
C GLN A 88 4.77 2.77 -5.91
N SER A 89 4.77 2.32 -7.17
CA SER A 89 4.52 3.17 -8.34
C SER A 89 3.11 3.76 -8.35
N CYS A 90 2.11 3.04 -7.81
CA CYS A 90 0.76 3.57 -7.65
C CYS A 90 0.75 4.83 -6.78
N PHE A 91 1.40 4.78 -5.60
CA PHE A 91 1.51 5.95 -4.71
C PHE A 91 2.15 7.13 -5.41
N VAL A 92 3.30 6.91 -6.07
CA VAL A 92 3.99 7.96 -6.82
C VAL A 92 3.09 8.58 -7.89
N ASN A 93 2.44 7.74 -8.71
CA ASN A 93 1.58 8.21 -9.78
C ASN A 93 0.38 9.00 -9.25
N PHE A 94 -0.20 8.58 -8.13
CA PHE A 94 -1.31 9.30 -7.50
C PHE A 94 -0.88 10.67 -6.98
N LEU A 95 0.24 10.74 -6.24
CA LEU A 95 0.81 11.99 -5.75
C LEU A 95 1.12 12.96 -6.90
N ILE A 96 1.65 12.47 -8.02
CA ILE A 96 1.98 13.30 -9.18
C ILE A 96 0.72 13.79 -9.92
N ARG A 97 -0.22 12.87 -10.20
CA ARG A 97 -1.32 13.15 -11.13
C ARG A 97 -2.56 13.76 -10.46
N ARG A 98 -2.82 13.42 -9.20
CA ARG A 98 -4.07 13.80 -8.51
C ARG A 98 -3.87 14.83 -7.41
N CYS A 99 -2.73 14.83 -6.72
CA CYS A 99 -2.48 15.87 -5.72
C CYS A 99 -2.03 17.16 -6.40
N ARG A 100 -2.90 18.16 -6.39
CA ARG A 100 -2.66 19.50 -6.96
C ARG A 100 -2.33 20.53 -5.88
N THR A 101 -2.78 20.31 -4.65
CA THR A 101 -2.58 21.23 -3.52
C THR A 101 -1.66 20.64 -2.44
N LYS A 102 -1.09 21.51 -1.61
CA LYS A 102 -0.33 21.11 -0.41
C LYS A 102 -1.17 20.25 0.53
N LYS A 103 -2.44 20.60 0.72
CA LYS A 103 -3.38 19.86 1.59
C LYS A 103 -3.56 18.41 1.11
N GLN A 104 -3.83 18.22 -0.19
CA GLN A 104 -3.97 16.89 -0.78
C GLN A 104 -2.70 16.04 -0.64
N LEU A 105 -1.52 16.65 -0.83
CA LEU A 105 -0.25 15.95 -0.62
C LEU A 105 -0.10 15.49 0.84
N ILE A 106 -0.42 16.34 1.82
CA ILE A 106 -0.35 15.98 3.23
C ILE A 106 -1.31 14.83 3.55
N GLU A 107 -2.55 14.92 3.11
CA GLU A 107 -3.57 13.87 3.34
C GLU A 107 -3.11 12.51 2.81
N GLU A 108 -2.57 12.45 1.59
CA GLU A 108 -2.06 11.21 1.01
C GLU A 108 -0.80 10.69 1.73
N LEU A 109 0.09 11.59 2.18
CA LEU A 109 1.27 11.20 2.95
C LEU A 109 0.89 10.65 4.33
N LEU A 110 -0.19 11.14 4.94
CA LEU A 110 -0.74 10.57 6.17
C LEU A 110 -1.30 9.17 5.95
N LEU A 111 -1.89 8.88 4.78
CA LEU A 111 -2.27 7.50 4.41
C LEU A 111 -1.04 6.62 4.23
N LEU A 112 -0.01 7.10 3.52
CA LEU A 112 1.25 6.38 3.36
C LEU A 112 1.91 6.05 4.71
N LYS A 113 1.90 6.99 5.67
CA LYS A 113 2.39 6.77 7.03
C LYS A 113 1.73 5.56 7.69
N GLN A 114 0.43 5.37 7.45
CA GLN A 114 -0.36 4.29 8.02
C GLN A 114 -0.15 2.93 7.32
N VAL A 115 0.45 2.89 6.13
CA VAL A 115 0.79 1.62 5.47
C VAL A 115 1.74 0.83 6.35
N ARG A 116 1.41 -0.44 6.59
CA ARG A 116 2.24 -1.39 7.34
C ARG A 116 2.55 -2.61 6.50
N LEU A 117 3.82 -2.98 6.41
CA LEU A 117 4.19 -4.28 5.89
C LEU A 117 3.90 -5.30 6.99
N MET A 118 2.94 -6.19 6.74
CA MET A 118 2.49 -7.19 7.73
C MET A 118 3.31 -8.47 7.64
N TYR A 119 3.68 -8.85 6.43
CA TYR A 119 4.48 -10.03 6.11
C TYR A 119 5.45 -9.76 4.96
N CYS A 120 6.66 -10.31 5.07
CA CYS A 120 7.62 -10.43 3.98
C CYS A 120 8.24 -11.83 4.06
N ARG A 121 8.38 -12.49 2.91
CA ARG A 121 8.99 -13.83 2.85
C ARG A 121 10.46 -13.77 3.28
N ASN A 122 11.18 -12.77 2.77
CA ASN A 122 12.61 -12.59 3.01
C ASN A 122 12.91 -11.18 3.49
N GLY A 123 13.95 -11.04 4.31
CA GLY A 123 14.45 -9.76 4.80
C GLY A 123 13.74 -9.20 6.03
N SER A 124 14.22 -8.05 6.51
CA SER A 124 13.66 -7.38 7.68
C SER A 124 12.43 -6.57 7.28
N ARG A 125 11.28 -6.91 7.87
CA ARG A 125 10.00 -6.22 7.65
C ARG A 125 10.09 -4.71 7.91
N LYS A 126 10.77 -4.31 8.98
CA LYS A 126 10.95 -2.89 9.33
C LYS A 126 11.78 -2.17 8.26
N LYS A 127 12.88 -2.78 7.81
CA LYS A 127 13.74 -2.21 6.76
C LYS A 127 12.98 -2.08 5.44
N LEU A 128 12.27 -3.13 5.02
CA LEU A 128 11.51 -3.12 3.78
C LEU A 128 10.33 -2.14 3.79
N GLU A 129 9.64 -1.97 4.92
CA GLU A 129 8.61 -0.93 5.06
C GLU A 129 9.21 0.47 4.93
N LEU A 130 10.38 0.70 5.53
CA LEU A 130 11.11 1.96 5.39
C LEU A 130 11.56 2.19 3.94
N ASP A 131 12.12 1.18 3.30
CA ASP A 131 12.56 1.23 1.90
C ASP A 131 11.38 1.51 0.96
N PHE A 132 10.21 0.90 1.21
CA PHE A 132 8.99 1.18 0.47
C PHE A 132 8.58 2.66 0.57
N LYS A 133 8.48 3.18 1.80
CA LYS A 133 8.04 4.57 2.07
C LYS A 133 9.04 5.59 1.53
N THR A 134 10.33 5.38 1.79
CA THR A 134 11.40 6.26 1.29
C THR A 134 11.52 6.20 -0.23
N GLY A 135 11.33 5.01 -0.82
CA GLY A 135 11.29 4.80 -2.27
C GLY A 135 10.21 5.62 -2.96
N ILE A 136 9.00 5.71 -2.40
CA ILE A 136 7.91 6.55 -2.92
C ILE A 136 8.35 8.02 -2.98
N ILE A 137 8.96 8.51 -1.90
CA ILE A 137 9.31 9.93 -1.77
C ILE A 137 10.47 10.30 -2.68
N LYS A 138 11.50 9.47 -2.74
CA LYS A 138 12.62 9.64 -3.68
C LYS A 138 12.12 9.66 -5.12
N GLU A 139 11.28 8.71 -5.47
CA GLU A 139 10.75 8.57 -6.83
C GLU A 139 9.77 9.69 -7.20
N PHE A 140 8.94 10.14 -6.25
CA PHE A 140 8.12 11.34 -6.42
C PHE A 140 8.99 12.57 -6.67
N ILE A 141 10.01 12.82 -5.84
CA ILE A 141 10.91 13.97 -5.99
C ILE A 141 11.59 13.94 -7.36
N ARG A 142 12.06 12.76 -7.80
CA ARG A 142 12.71 12.55 -9.10
C ARG A 142 11.80 12.88 -10.29
N ARG A 143 10.51 12.54 -10.18
CA ARG A 143 9.54 12.68 -11.28
C ARG A 143 8.67 13.94 -11.20
N SER A 144 8.66 14.62 -10.05
CA SER A 144 7.86 15.82 -9.84
C SER A 144 8.57 17.07 -10.40
N GLY A 145 7.81 18.02 -10.90
CA GLY A 145 8.33 19.36 -11.22
C GLY A 145 8.82 20.10 -9.97
N THR A 146 9.61 21.16 -10.18
CA THR A 146 10.31 21.92 -9.14
C THR A 146 9.41 22.37 -7.98
N ASP A 147 8.18 22.80 -8.28
CA ASP A 147 7.27 23.32 -7.26
C ASP A 147 6.76 22.23 -6.31
N LYS A 148 6.34 21.09 -6.86
CA LYS A 148 5.88 19.93 -6.06
C LYS A 148 7.01 19.34 -5.24
N LYS A 149 8.23 19.32 -5.77
CA LYS A 149 9.44 18.92 -5.05
C LYS A 149 9.67 19.79 -3.80
N LYS A 150 9.60 21.12 -3.94
CA LYS A 150 9.75 22.04 -2.80
C LYS A 150 8.68 21.80 -1.72
N ILE A 151 7.44 21.56 -2.13
CA ILE A 151 6.33 21.30 -1.19
C ILE A 151 6.58 20.02 -0.40
N ILE A 152 6.91 18.91 -1.08
CA ILE A 152 7.10 17.63 -0.38
C ILE A 152 8.33 17.65 0.51
N GLN A 153 9.41 18.31 0.09
CA GLN A 153 10.62 18.45 0.92
C GLN A 153 10.30 19.19 2.22
N LYS A 154 9.53 20.29 2.16
CA LYS A 154 9.05 20.99 3.36
C LYS A 154 8.20 20.10 4.26
N ILE A 155 7.26 19.34 3.70
CA ILE A 155 6.41 18.42 4.48
C ILE A 155 7.25 17.35 5.16
N VAL A 156 8.19 16.72 4.44
CA VAL A 156 9.09 15.69 4.97
C VAL A 156 9.96 16.24 6.11
N SER A 157 10.48 17.46 5.98
CA SER A 157 11.23 18.11 7.05
C SER A 157 10.38 18.45 8.27
N SER A 158 9.10 18.80 8.09
CA SER A 158 8.18 19.09 9.20
C SER A 158 7.56 17.86 9.85
N HIS A 159 7.60 16.70 9.17
CA HIS A 159 7.05 15.44 9.65
C HIS A 159 8.08 14.31 9.51
N PRO A 160 9.21 14.37 10.26
CA PRO A 160 10.25 13.34 10.18
C PRO A 160 9.69 11.95 10.51
N ASP A 161 8.70 11.89 11.39
CA ASP A 161 7.94 10.71 11.80
C ASP A 161 7.16 10.01 10.67
N LEU A 162 7.03 10.61 9.48
CA LEU A 162 6.55 9.90 8.28
C LEU A 162 7.45 8.70 7.91
N PHE A 163 8.72 8.75 8.30
CA PHE A 163 9.75 7.76 7.95
C PHE A 163 10.24 6.92 9.13
N TYR A 164 9.81 7.21 10.36
CA TYR A 164 10.18 6.39 11.51
C TYR A 164 9.06 5.37 11.79
N VAL A 165 9.38 4.08 11.63
CA VAL A 165 8.46 2.93 11.75
C VAL A 165 8.31 2.49 13.20
#